data_AF-A0A314UGD0-F1
#
_entry.id   AF-A0A314UGD0-F1
#
_cell.length_a   1.000
_cell.length_b   1.000
_cell.length_c   1.000
_cell.angle_alpha   90.00
_cell.angle_beta   90.00
_cell.angle_gamma   90.00
#
_symmetry.space_group_name_H-M   'P 1'
#
loop_
_entity.id
_entity.type
_entity.pdbx_description
1 polymer ?
#
loop_
_entity_poly.entity_id
_entity_poly.type
_entity_poly.pdbx_seq_one_letter_code
_entity_poly.pdbx_strand_id
1 'polypeptide(L)'
;MIQLQWQLWHPLHLAPKKPIGNFSRPLLSFLSPHTLLSCTNSKSSLSSKVSFKCFCHKTEKTHEASSQGFSVLAADAPWDHGSLWSTMAFYMFSLHIPLSFGGLSVVAHVLHEPILDPQIEAISLLGAQILELIAALVLLQSTAKPQYKFVDFFKANKVSKERSWLLASAVGFGFLFMLVFLTSFLADSVVGPKAANNPVLKEILISSNISKAACVLVYCIVTPVLEETVYRGFLLASISSTMKWQSAVLISSAIFSAAHLSGENSLQLFIIGCVLGCSYCWTGNLRSPILIHSLYNSMTLMITFLS
;
A
#
# COMPACT_ATOMS: atom_id res chain seq x y z
N MET A 1 -5.83 -7.60 5.17
CA MET A 1 -5.93 -6.85 6.44
C MET A 1 -6.86 -7.54 7.44
N ILE A 2 -8.15 -7.74 7.17
CA ILE A 2 -9.10 -8.40 8.11
C ILE A 2 -8.72 -9.84 8.50
N GLN A 3 -8.26 -10.68 7.55
CA GLN A 3 -7.77 -12.04 7.90
C GLN A 3 -6.56 -12.01 8.85
N LEU A 4 -5.68 -11.01 8.74
CA LEU A 4 -4.49 -10.89 9.61
C LEU A 4 -4.77 -10.21 10.94
N GLN A 5 -5.74 -9.29 10.98
CA GLN A 5 -6.32 -8.79 12.22
C GLN A 5 -6.80 -9.96 13.09
N TRP A 6 -7.41 -10.98 12.50
CA TRP A 6 -7.88 -12.14 13.23
C TRP A 6 -6.79 -13.20 13.52
N GLN A 7 -5.86 -13.46 12.59
CA GLN A 7 -4.74 -14.38 12.85
C GLN A 7 -3.83 -13.90 13.99
N LEU A 8 -3.69 -12.58 14.18
CA LEU A 8 -2.96 -12.00 15.31
C LEU A 8 -3.80 -12.01 16.61
N TRP A 9 -5.13 -12.12 16.51
CA TRP A 9 -6.08 -12.18 17.64
C TRP A 9 -6.24 -13.59 18.22
N HIS A 10 -6.15 -14.64 17.39
CA HIS A 10 -6.19 -16.05 17.83
C HIS A 10 -4.89 -16.82 17.55
N PRO A 11 -3.78 -16.52 18.26
CA PRO A 11 -2.64 -17.42 18.26
C PRO A 11 -2.98 -18.67 19.08
N LEU A 12 -3.04 -19.83 18.41
CA LEU A 12 -3.13 -21.20 18.96
C LEU A 12 -4.53 -21.71 19.36
N HIS A 13 -5.20 -22.39 18.41
CA HIS A 13 -5.75 -23.70 18.77
C HIS A 13 -4.58 -24.66 18.99
N LEU A 14 -4.43 -25.09 20.24
CA LEU A 14 -3.41 -26.00 20.75
C LEU A 14 -3.27 -27.28 19.89
N ALA A 15 -2.19 -27.37 19.11
CA ALA A 15 -1.61 -28.66 18.79
C ALA A 15 -0.88 -29.18 20.05
N PRO A 16 -1.06 -30.46 20.45
CA PRO A 16 -0.47 -30.97 21.69
C PRO A 16 1.07 -30.93 21.62
N LYS A 17 1.66 -30.33 22.66
CA LYS A 17 3.10 -30.27 22.91
C LYS A 17 3.71 -31.68 22.80
N LYS A 18 4.61 -31.90 21.84
CA LYS A 18 5.61 -32.99 21.94
C LYS A 18 6.77 -32.49 22.81
N PRO A 19 7.30 -33.33 23.71
CA PRO A 19 8.29 -32.90 24.69
C PRO A 19 9.65 -32.60 24.03
N ILE A 20 10.28 -31.54 24.53
CA ILE A 20 11.62 -31.07 24.19
C ILE A 20 12.63 -32.04 24.81
N GLY A 21 13.44 -32.69 23.97
CA GLY A 21 14.62 -33.42 24.38
C GLY A 21 15.80 -32.47 24.60
N ASN A 22 16.31 -32.44 25.83
CA ASN A 22 17.58 -31.82 26.21
C ASN A 22 18.74 -32.35 25.36
N PHE A 23 19.68 -31.50 24.94
CA PHE A 23 21.12 -31.83 24.95
C PHE A 23 21.98 -30.55 24.85
N SER A 24 22.52 -30.16 26.01
CA SER A 24 23.87 -29.66 26.33
C SER A 24 24.66 -28.75 25.36
N ARG A 25 25.04 -27.57 25.87
CA ARG A 25 26.19 -26.72 25.41
C ARG A 25 27.54 -27.40 25.74
N PRO A 26 28.70 -26.91 25.22
CA PRO A 26 29.43 -25.74 25.77
C PRO A 26 29.91 -24.76 24.66
N LEU A 27 29.88 -23.43 24.80
CA LEU A 27 30.74 -22.51 25.57
C LEU A 27 32.24 -22.51 25.17
N LEU A 28 32.66 -21.46 24.45
CA LEU A 28 34.02 -20.91 24.32
C LEU A 28 33.86 -19.50 23.68
N SER A 29 33.79 -18.40 24.43
CA SER A 29 34.89 -17.50 24.82
C SER A 29 36.03 -17.39 23.79
N PHE A 30 36.24 -16.21 23.20
CA PHE A 30 37.39 -15.33 23.52
C PHE A 30 37.56 -14.16 22.51
N LEU A 31 37.84 -12.98 23.08
CA LEU A 31 38.71 -11.87 22.64
C LEU A 31 38.40 -11.04 21.38
N SER A 32 38.07 -9.77 21.63
CA SER A 32 38.66 -8.60 20.95
C SER A 32 39.89 -8.16 21.75
N PRO A 33 40.94 -7.53 21.18
CA PRO A 33 40.91 -6.06 21.02
C PRO A 33 41.67 -5.48 19.81
N HIS A 34 41.32 -4.23 19.46
CA HIS A 34 42.09 -3.07 18.93
C HIS A 34 43.39 -3.33 18.11
N THR A 35 43.71 -2.55 17.06
CA THR A 35 44.41 -1.26 17.20
C THR A 35 44.69 -0.60 15.82
N LEU A 36 44.30 0.68 15.73
CA LEU A 36 44.89 1.91 15.11
C LEU A 36 45.80 1.91 13.86
N LEU A 37 45.53 2.97 13.06
CA LEU A 37 46.43 3.90 12.33
C LEU A 37 47.42 3.37 11.27
N SER A 38 47.35 3.93 10.05
CA SER A 38 48.17 5.10 9.68
C SER A 38 47.97 5.52 8.21
N CYS A 39 47.92 6.83 8.00
CA CYS A 39 48.05 7.49 6.70
C CYS A 39 49.47 7.36 6.12
N THR A 40 49.62 7.46 4.80
CA THR A 40 50.35 8.59 4.17
C THR A 40 50.30 8.54 2.64
N ASN A 41 49.98 9.72 2.11
CA ASN A 41 50.29 10.33 0.81
C ASN A 41 51.22 9.61 -0.18
N SER A 42 50.86 9.68 -1.46
CA SER A 42 51.74 10.38 -2.41
C SER A 42 50.91 11.11 -3.49
N LYS A 43 51.29 12.36 -3.75
CA LYS A 43 50.82 13.21 -4.84
C LYS A 43 51.66 12.90 -6.09
N SER A 44 51.06 13.00 -7.27
CA SER A 44 51.68 13.78 -8.36
C SER A 44 50.65 14.24 -9.38
N SER A 45 50.80 15.50 -9.75
CA SER A 45 50.02 16.29 -10.70
C SER A 45 50.40 15.99 -12.14
N LEU A 46 49.46 16.12 -13.08
CA LEU A 46 49.71 16.97 -14.25
C LEU A 46 48.40 17.41 -14.93
N SER A 47 48.41 18.69 -15.30
CA SER A 47 47.35 19.49 -15.89
C SER A 47 47.19 19.22 -17.39
N SER A 48 45.95 19.22 -17.89
CA SER A 48 45.63 19.88 -19.16
C SER A 48 44.19 20.38 -19.18
N LYS A 49 44.04 21.70 -19.21
CA LYS A 49 42.81 22.45 -19.50
C LYS A 49 42.24 22.02 -20.85
N VAL A 50 40.95 21.69 -20.90
CA VAL A 50 40.10 22.02 -22.05
C VAL A 50 38.74 22.45 -21.50
N SER A 51 38.47 23.75 -21.64
CA SER A 51 37.18 24.39 -21.37
C SER A 51 36.34 24.26 -22.64
N PHE A 52 35.21 23.53 -22.58
CA PHE A 52 34.12 23.72 -23.52
C PHE A 52 32.99 24.46 -22.84
N LYS A 53 33.05 25.79 -22.98
CA LYS A 53 31.98 26.71 -22.62
C LYS A 53 30.97 26.68 -23.78
N CYS A 54 29.99 25.78 -23.72
CA CYS A 54 28.89 25.79 -24.69
C CYS A 54 27.86 26.84 -24.23
N PHE A 55 27.97 28.02 -24.83
CA PHE A 55 27.01 29.10 -24.66
C PHE A 55 25.90 28.90 -25.69
N CYS A 56 24.81 28.23 -25.30
CA CYS A 56 23.60 28.16 -26.12
C CYS A 56 22.56 29.11 -25.53
N HIS A 57 22.58 30.35 -26.00
CA HIS A 57 21.43 31.24 -25.91
C HIS A 57 20.62 31.09 -27.20
N LYS A 58 19.49 30.40 -27.14
CA LYS A 58 18.41 30.54 -28.13
C LYS A 58 17.06 30.34 -27.45
N THR A 59 16.47 31.46 -27.06
CA THR A 59 15.02 31.65 -26.98
C THR A 59 14.45 31.44 -28.38
N GLU A 60 13.63 30.41 -28.57
CA GLU A 60 12.34 30.56 -29.25
C GLU A 60 11.50 29.28 -29.19
N LYS A 61 10.22 29.53 -28.97
CA LYS A 61 9.12 28.58 -28.84
C LYS A 61 9.14 27.57 -29.99
N THR A 62 9.35 26.30 -29.64
CA THR A 62 8.91 25.20 -30.50
C THR A 62 7.85 24.45 -29.70
N HIS A 63 6.64 24.40 -30.23
CA HIS A 63 5.60 23.49 -29.80
C HIS A 63 6.14 22.06 -29.95
N GLU A 64 6.77 21.52 -28.90
CA GLU A 64 6.89 20.07 -28.76
C GLU A 64 5.48 19.55 -28.44
N ALA A 65 4.82 19.03 -29.46
CA ALA A 65 3.80 18.01 -29.26
C ALA A 65 4.50 16.84 -28.57
N SER A 66 4.56 16.88 -27.23
CA SER A 66 5.15 15.82 -26.44
C SER A 66 4.38 14.55 -26.79
N SER A 67 5.11 13.53 -27.25
CA SER A 67 4.58 12.18 -27.34
C SER A 67 3.96 11.85 -25.99
N GLN A 68 2.63 11.83 -25.89
CA GLN A 68 1.96 11.56 -24.62
C GLN A 68 2.36 10.14 -24.19
N GLY A 69 3.30 10.03 -23.27
CA GLY A 69 3.73 8.76 -22.70
C GLY A 69 2.57 8.06 -21.99
N PHE A 70 2.77 6.79 -21.63
CA PHE A 70 1.76 6.04 -20.88
C PHE A 70 1.35 6.77 -19.58
N SER A 71 2.32 7.33 -18.85
CA SER A 71 2.04 8.06 -17.62
C SER A 71 1.73 9.54 -17.86
N VAL A 72 0.68 10.04 -17.19
CA VAL A 72 0.30 11.46 -17.15
C VAL A 72 0.65 12.15 -15.84
N LEU A 73 1.37 11.45 -14.94
CA LEU A 73 1.76 12.02 -13.66
C LEU A 73 2.77 13.15 -13.87
N ALA A 74 2.59 14.23 -13.11
CA ALA A 74 3.42 15.41 -13.22
C ALA A 74 4.83 15.15 -12.66
N ALA A 75 5.81 15.86 -13.21
CA ALA A 75 7.19 15.78 -12.74
C ALA A 75 7.39 16.48 -11.39
N ASP A 76 6.47 17.37 -10.98
CA ASP A 76 6.48 18.06 -9.70
C ASP A 76 5.56 17.37 -8.68
N ALA A 77 6.17 16.67 -7.72
CA ALA A 77 5.42 16.10 -6.61
C ALA A 77 5.15 17.13 -5.49
N PRO A 78 3.98 17.04 -4.82
CA PRO A 78 3.65 17.90 -3.68
C PRO A 78 4.53 17.68 -2.44
N TRP A 79 5.22 16.54 -2.36
CA TRP A 79 6.13 16.19 -1.27
C TRP A 79 7.57 16.13 -1.76
N ASP A 80 8.50 16.61 -0.93
CA ASP A 80 9.92 16.50 -1.19
C ASP A 80 10.45 15.11 -0.82
N HIS A 81 11.45 14.64 -1.55
CA HIS A 81 12.04 13.30 -1.34
C HIS A 81 12.56 13.10 0.10
N GLY A 82 13.00 14.17 0.76
CA GLY A 82 13.47 14.13 2.14
C GLY A 82 12.36 13.84 3.16
N SER A 83 11.16 14.41 2.98
CA SER A 83 10.04 14.23 3.90
C SER A 83 9.16 13.02 3.56
N LEU A 84 9.19 12.55 2.31
CA LEU A 84 8.43 11.39 1.83
C LEU A 84 8.57 10.17 2.75
N TRP A 85 9.79 9.71 2.96
CA TRP A 85 10.04 8.45 3.68
C TRP A 85 9.77 8.59 5.18
N SER A 86 10.04 9.76 5.77
CA SER A 86 9.68 10.03 7.16
C SER A 86 8.17 10.09 7.37
N THR A 87 7.42 10.70 6.45
CA THR A 87 5.96 10.74 6.49
C THR A 87 5.37 9.35 6.31
N MET A 88 5.91 8.57 5.37
CA MET A 88 5.49 7.17 5.17
C MET A 88 5.78 6.31 6.40
N ALA A 89 6.95 6.45 7.02
CA ALA A 89 7.30 5.74 8.24
C ALA A 89 6.37 6.14 9.41
N PHE A 90 6.12 7.44 9.58
CA PHE A 90 5.18 7.91 10.60
C PHE A 90 3.77 7.37 10.37
N TYR A 91 3.25 7.42 9.13
CA TYR A 91 1.98 6.79 8.79
C TYR A 91 1.97 5.31 9.15
N MET A 92 2.98 4.54 8.73
CA MET A 92 3.02 3.10 8.94
C MET A 92 3.06 2.73 10.43
N PHE A 93 3.98 3.32 11.19
CA PHE A 93 4.24 2.90 12.57
C PHE A 93 3.35 3.60 13.61
N SER A 94 2.86 4.81 13.33
CA SER A 94 2.05 5.58 14.28
C SER A 94 0.56 5.55 13.97
N LEU A 95 0.16 5.27 12.72
CA LEU A 95 -1.26 5.25 12.32
C LEU A 95 -1.69 3.86 11.86
N HIS A 96 -1.13 3.37 10.76
CA HIS A 96 -1.59 2.14 10.10
C HIS A 96 -1.46 0.92 11.00
N ILE A 97 -0.25 0.61 11.49
CA ILE A 97 -0.04 -0.60 12.30
C ILE A 97 -0.89 -0.57 13.58
N PRO A 98 -0.90 0.52 14.38
CA PRO A 98 -1.70 0.58 15.60
C PRO A 98 -3.21 0.51 15.34
N LEU A 99 -3.75 1.26 14.37
CA LEU A 99 -5.21 1.31 14.13
C LEU A 99 -5.68 0.06 13.40
N SER A 100 -4.94 -0.40 12.41
CA SER A 100 -5.30 -1.59 11.64
C SER A 100 -5.09 -2.87 12.45
N PHE A 101 -3.98 -3.08 13.18
CA PHE A 101 -3.76 -4.37 13.88
C PHE A 101 -4.03 -4.32 15.39
N GLY A 102 -3.94 -3.15 16.02
CA GLY A 102 -4.14 -2.99 17.46
C GLY A 102 -5.52 -2.43 17.87
N GLY A 103 -6.28 -1.84 16.94
CA GLY A 103 -7.52 -1.14 17.24
C GLY A 103 -8.56 -1.99 17.96
N LEU A 104 -8.82 -3.21 17.46
CA LEU A 104 -9.76 -4.14 18.10
C LEU A 104 -9.29 -4.58 19.49
N SER A 105 -7.98 -4.77 19.69
CA SER A 105 -7.41 -5.14 20.99
C SER A 105 -7.65 -4.07 22.05
N VAL A 106 -7.57 -2.79 21.67
CA VAL A 106 -7.89 -1.68 22.57
C VAL A 106 -9.38 -1.70 22.93
N VAL A 107 -10.26 -1.92 21.97
CA VAL A 107 -11.72 -1.99 22.22
C VAL A 107 -12.05 -3.14 23.16
N ALA A 108 -11.52 -4.33 22.91
CA ALA A 108 -11.72 -5.49 23.78
C ALA A 108 -11.23 -5.24 25.21
N HIS A 109 -10.07 -4.58 25.36
CA HIS A 109 -9.54 -4.23 26.67
C HIS A 109 -10.44 -3.23 27.41
N VAL A 110 -10.96 -2.21 26.72
CA VAL A 110 -11.87 -1.19 27.27
C VAL A 110 -13.22 -1.79 27.65
N LEU A 111 -13.74 -2.74 26.86
CA LEU A 111 -15.01 -3.41 27.12
C LEU A 111 -14.90 -4.57 28.12
N HIS A 112 -13.69 -4.94 28.53
CA HIS A 112 -13.41 -6.13 29.35
C HIS A 112 -13.93 -7.45 28.76
N GLU A 113 -14.10 -7.50 27.45
CA GLU A 113 -14.61 -8.66 26.71
C GLU A 113 -13.53 -9.19 25.74
N PRO A 114 -12.99 -10.41 25.98
CA PRO A 114 -11.94 -10.97 25.14
C PRO A 114 -12.45 -11.52 23.80
N ILE A 115 -13.77 -11.62 23.62
CA ILE A 115 -14.41 -12.04 22.36
C ILE A 115 -15.47 -10.99 22.07
N LEU A 116 -15.23 -10.17 21.05
CA LEU A 116 -16.15 -9.12 20.65
C LEU A 116 -17.33 -9.72 19.88
N ASP A 117 -18.53 -9.22 20.14
CA ASP A 117 -19.69 -9.51 19.29
C ASP A 117 -19.41 -9.02 17.85
N PRO A 118 -19.82 -9.76 16.80
CA PRO A 118 -19.54 -9.39 15.41
C PRO A 118 -20.03 -7.99 15.01
N GLN A 119 -21.09 -7.48 15.63
CA GLN A 119 -21.54 -6.11 15.41
C GLN A 119 -20.60 -5.08 16.02
N ILE A 120 -20.10 -5.33 17.23
CA ILE A 120 -19.10 -4.47 17.87
C ILE A 120 -17.81 -4.50 17.05
N GLU A 121 -17.36 -5.67 16.63
CA GLU A 121 -16.17 -5.81 15.78
C GLU A 121 -16.31 -5.00 14.48
N ALA A 122 -17.43 -5.14 13.77
CA ALA A 122 -17.66 -4.42 12.52
C ALA A 122 -17.72 -2.89 12.70
N ILE A 123 -18.39 -2.41 13.74
CA ILE A 123 -18.50 -0.96 14.04
C ILE A 123 -17.13 -0.41 14.47
N SER A 124 -16.40 -1.16 15.30
CA SER A 124 -15.06 -0.78 15.74
C SER A 124 -14.06 -0.73 14.59
N LEU A 125 -14.10 -1.70 13.66
CA LEU A 125 -13.29 -1.68 12.44
C LEU A 125 -13.62 -0.47 11.57
N LEU A 126 -14.91 -0.18 11.36
CA LEU A 126 -15.33 1.00 10.61
C LEU A 126 -14.84 2.29 11.26
N GLY A 127 -15.00 2.42 12.58
CA GLY A 127 -14.55 3.58 13.36
C GLY A 127 -13.02 3.76 13.29
N ALA A 128 -12.26 2.68 13.49
CA ALA A 128 -10.80 2.69 13.41
C ALA A 128 -10.32 3.11 12.01
N GLN A 129 -10.96 2.62 10.95
CA GLN A 129 -10.56 2.98 9.59
C GLN A 129 -10.97 4.39 9.15
N ILE A 130 -12.11 4.90 9.65
CA ILE A 130 -12.46 6.31 9.45
C ILE A 130 -11.44 7.20 10.19
N LEU A 131 -11.05 6.83 11.41
CA LEU A 131 -10.03 7.55 12.16
C LEU A 131 -8.67 7.52 11.44
N GLU A 132 -8.26 6.36 10.92
CA GLU A 132 -7.03 6.21 10.14
C GLU A 132 -7.07 7.07 8.88
N LEU A 133 -8.19 7.07 8.14
CA LEU A 133 -8.40 7.93 6.98
C LEU A 133 -8.24 9.41 7.34
N ILE A 134 -8.94 9.89 8.37
CA ILE A 134 -8.87 11.30 8.79
C ILE A 134 -7.43 11.66 9.21
N ALA A 135 -6.77 10.82 10.01
CA ALA A 135 -5.41 11.05 10.47
C ALA A 135 -4.41 11.06 9.29
N ALA A 136 -4.56 10.15 8.33
CA ALA A 136 -3.75 10.12 7.12
C ALA A 136 -3.95 11.39 6.28
N LEU A 137 -5.19 11.84 6.09
CA LEU A 137 -5.48 13.09 5.38
C LEU A 137 -4.83 14.31 6.04
N VAL A 138 -4.94 14.42 7.37
CA VAL A 138 -4.30 15.51 8.13
C VAL A 138 -2.78 15.45 8.02
N LEU A 139 -2.18 14.26 8.18
CA LEU A 139 -0.74 14.06 8.05
C LEU A 139 -0.25 14.45 6.65
N LEU A 140 -0.90 13.97 5.61
CA LEU A 140 -0.54 14.25 4.22
C LEU A 140 -0.70 15.74 3.89
N GLN A 141 -1.76 16.39 4.37
CA GLN A 141 -1.95 17.82 4.18
C GLN A 141 -0.91 18.66 4.95
N SER A 142 -0.51 18.23 6.15
CA SER A 142 0.49 18.94 6.96
C SER A 142 1.92 18.84 6.39
N THR A 143 2.19 17.80 5.61
CA THR A 143 3.51 17.50 5.04
C THR A 143 3.65 17.92 3.58
N ALA A 144 2.54 18.23 2.92
CA ALA A 144 2.53 18.74 1.55
C ALA A 144 3.00 20.20 1.48
N LYS A 145 3.59 20.59 0.35
CA LYS A 145 3.92 21.99 0.08
C LYS A 145 2.64 22.86 0.15
N PRO A 146 2.69 24.08 0.76
CA PRO A 146 1.51 24.91 1.00
C PRO A 146 0.66 25.26 -0.24
N GLN A 147 1.27 25.18 -1.42
CA GLN A 147 0.64 25.47 -2.70
C GLN A 147 -0.31 24.35 -3.21
N TYR A 148 -0.19 23.13 -2.69
CA TYR A 148 -1.07 22.02 -3.09
C TYR A 148 -2.15 21.80 -2.05
N LYS A 149 -3.40 21.70 -2.52
CA LYS A 149 -4.53 21.30 -1.66
C LYS A 149 -4.88 19.85 -1.93
N PHE A 150 -5.30 19.16 -0.88
CA PHE A 150 -5.69 17.74 -0.99
C PHE A 150 -6.83 17.51 -2.01
N VAL A 151 -7.74 18.47 -2.16
CA VAL A 151 -8.83 18.41 -3.15
C VAL A 151 -8.35 18.33 -4.60
N ASP A 152 -7.13 18.77 -4.88
CA ASP A 152 -6.58 18.77 -6.23
C ASP A 152 -6.25 17.34 -6.71
N PHE A 153 -5.95 16.40 -5.80
CA PHE A 153 -5.73 14.99 -6.14
C PHE A 153 -7.00 14.27 -6.64
N PHE A 154 -8.18 14.74 -6.22
CA PHE A 154 -9.48 14.23 -6.65
C PHE A 154 -10.02 14.96 -7.88
N LYS A 155 -9.35 16.02 -8.31
CA LYS A 155 -9.74 16.85 -9.45
C LYS A 155 -9.16 16.25 -10.72
N ALA A 156 -10.05 15.91 -11.66
CA ALA A 156 -9.66 15.43 -12.97
C ALA A 156 -8.88 16.52 -13.72
N ASN A 157 -7.61 16.26 -14.04
CA ASN A 157 -6.81 17.15 -14.87
C ASN A 157 -7.34 17.16 -16.32
N LYS A 158 -7.04 18.19 -17.11
CA LYS A 158 -7.56 18.31 -18.50
C LYS A 158 -7.21 17.08 -19.34
N VAL A 159 -6.00 16.54 -19.19
CA VAL A 159 -5.53 15.29 -19.84
C VAL A 159 -6.28 14.05 -19.34
N SER A 160 -6.67 14.01 -18.05
CA SER A 160 -7.49 12.91 -17.51
C SER A 160 -8.94 12.95 -18.00
N LYS A 161 -9.41 14.07 -18.55
CA LYS A 161 -10.74 14.14 -19.19
C LYS A 161 -10.71 13.57 -20.61
N GLU A 162 -9.58 13.69 -21.31
CA GLU A 162 -9.37 13.07 -22.62
C GLU A 162 -9.22 11.54 -22.49
N ARG A 163 -8.46 11.08 -21.49
CA ARG A 163 -8.36 9.66 -21.15
C ARG A 163 -9.51 9.28 -20.20
N SER A 164 -10.63 8.82 -20.76
CA SER A 164 -11.82 8.43 -19.98
C SER A 164 -11.47 7.50 -18.81
N TRP A 165 -11.48 8.05 -17.59
CA TRP A 165 -11.12 7.32 -16.38
C TRP A 165 -12.07 6.14 -16.11
N LEU A 166 -13.33 6.25 -16.54
CA LEU A 166 -14.32 5.15 -16.43
C LEU A 166 -13.96 3.96 -17.31
N LEU A 167 -13.55 4.22 -18.56
CA LEU A 167 -13.10 3.16 -19.47
C LEU A 167 -11.82 2.51 -18.94
N ALA A 168 -10.88 3.32 -18.46
CA ALA A 168 -9.66 2.82 -17.81
C ALA A 168 -9.99 1.96 -16.58
N SER A 169 -10.98 2.35 -15.76
CA SER A 169 -11.46 1.53 -14.64
C SER A 169 -12.07 0.21 -15.11
N ALA A 170 -12.90 0.21 -16.15
CA ALA A 170 -13.52 -1.01 -16.66
C ALA A 170 -12.48 -1.99 -17.22
N VAL A 171 -11.54 -1.50 -18.04
CA VAL A 171 -10.45 -2.29 -18.59
C VAL A 171 -9.53 -2.79 -17.47
N GLY A 172 -9.16 -1.93 -16.53
CA GLY A 172 -8.31 -2.28 -15.39
C GLY A 172 -8.96 -3.33 -14.49
N PHE A 173 -10.26 -3.21 -14.22
CA PHE A 173 -11.01 -4.20 -13.45
C PHE A 173 -11.13 -5.55 -14.19
N GLY A 174 -11.44 -5.53 -15.50
CA GLY A 174 -11.48 -6.75 -16.31
C GLY A 174 -10.13 -7.47 -16.37
N PHE A 175 -9.04 -6.71 -16.52
CA PHE A 175 -7.68 -7.25 -16.48
C PHE A 175 -7.32 -7.81 -15.10
N LEU A 176 -7.67 -7.09 -14.02
CA LEU A 176 -7.45 -7.56 -12.66
C LEU A 176 -8.20 -8.86 -12.38
N PHE A 177 -9.47 -8.94 -12.78
CA PHE A 177 -10.29 -10.13 -12.63
C PHE A 177 -9.68 -11.34 -13.35
N MET A 178 -9.26 -11.15 -14.61
CA MET A 178 -8.58 -12.20 -15.39
C MET A 178 -7.28 -12.65 -14.73
N LEU A 179 -6.46 -11.72 -14.25
CA LEU A 179 -5.20 -12.05 -13.56
C LEU A 179 -5.46 -12.82 -12.28
N VAL A 180 -6.39 -12.36 -11.44
CA VAL A 180 -6.72 -13.03 -10.19
C VAL A 180 -7.23 -14.44 -10.47
N PHE A 181 -8.17 -14.59 -11.39
CA PHE A 181 -8.68 -15.90 -11.81
C PHE A 181 -7.56 -16.84 -12.26
N LEU A 182 -6.65 -16.36 -13.13
CA LEU A 182 -5.51 -17.15 -13.60
C LEU A 182 -4.57 -17.53 -12.45
N THR A 183 -4.24 -16.59 -11.55
CA THR A 183 -3.36 -16.87 -10.40
C THR A 183 -4.01 -17.86 -9.42
N SER A 184 -5.31 -17.76 -9.17
CA SER A 184 -6.04 -18.72 -8.34
C SER A 184 -6.07 -20.11 -8.98
N PHE A 185 -6.34 -20.21 -10.28
CA PHE A 185 -6.30 -21.47 -11.01
C PHE A 185 -4.92 -22.14 -10.98
N LEU A 186 -3.85 -21.36 -11.18
CA LEU A 186 -2.48 -21.84 -11.05
C LEU A 186 -2.17 -22.28 -9.62
N ALA A 187 -2.58 -21.50 -8.61
CA ALA A 187 -2.37 -21.85 -7.20
C ALA A 187 -3.09 -23.16 -6.84
N ASP A 188 -4.35 -23.33 -7.23
CA ASP A 188 -5.11 -24.56 -7.00
C ASP A 188 -4.49 -25.77 -7.70
N SER A 189 -3.92 -25.56 -8.89
CA SER A 189 -3.24 -26.62 -9.65
C SER A 189 -1.92 -27.08 -9.02
N VAL A 190 -1.20 -26.19 -8.33
CA VAL A 190 0.13 -26.46 -7.76
C VAL A 190 0.07 -26.84 -6.27
N VAL A 191 -0.73 -26.12 -5.49
CA VAL A 191 -0.80 -26.21 -4.02
C VAL A 191 -2.03 -27.00 -3.57
N GLY A 192 -3.02 -27.16 -4.45
CA GLY A 192 -4.32 -27.76 -4.15
C GLY A 192 -5.37 -26.70 -3.78
N PRO A 193 -6.68 -27.03 -3.88
CA PRO A 193 -7.75 -26.09 -3.62
C PRO A 193 -7.71 -25.59 -2.18
N LYS A 194 -7.49 -24.29 -1.99
CA LYS A 194 -7.69 -23.64 -0.69
C LYS A 194 -9.00 -22.87 -0.74
N ALA A 195 -9.87 -23.08 0.24
CA ALA A 195 -11.08 -22.29 0.37
C ALA A 195 -10.67 -20.81 0.57
N ALA A 196 -11.15 -19.93 -0.30
CA ALA A 196 -11.02 -18.49 -0.16
C ALA A 196 -11.98 -17.94 0.92
N ASN A 197 -12.12 -18.65 2.04
CA ASN A 197 -13.05 -18.30 3.10
C ASN A 197 -12.32 -17.57 4.22
N ASN A 198 -12.77 -16.36 4.52
CA ASN A 198 -12.49 -15.72 5.79
C ASN A 198 -13.68 -15.98 6.72
N PRO A 199 -13.63 -16.97 7.63
CA PRO A 199 -14.77 -17.37 8.45
C PRO A 199 -15.30 -16.21 9.31
N VAL A 200 -14.40 -15.34 9.77
CA VAL A 200 -14.68 -14.15 10.57
C VAL A 200 -15.48 -13.13 9.78
N LEU A 201 -15.01 -12.85 8.55
CA LEU A 201 -15.70 -11.95 7.65
C LEU A 201 -17.09 -12.49 7.31
N LYS A 202 -17.21 -13.80 7.10
CA LYS A 202 -18.50 -14.46 6.87
C LYS A 202 -19.42 -14.33 8.09
N GLU A 203 -18.91 -14.54 9.29
CA GLU A 203 -19.66 -14.38 10.55
C GLU A 203 -20.18 -12.95 10.73
N ILE A 204 -19.32 -11.94 10.52
CA ILE A 204 -19.72 -10.53 10.53
C ILE A 204 -20.84 -10.27 9.51
N LEU A 205 -20.73 -10.79 8.30
CA LEU A 205 -21.72 -10.58 7.24
C LEU A 205 -23.09 -11.22 7.52
N ILE A 206 -23.15 -12.33 8.26
CA ILE A 206 -24.42 -13.02 8.55
C ILE A 206 -25.04 -12.62 9.89
N SER A 207 -24.29 -11.96 10.78
CA SER A 207 -24.73 -11.65 12.15
C SER A 207 -25.90 -10.68 12.26
N SER A 208 -25.82 -9.49 11.63
CA SER A 208 -26.88 -8.48 11.69
C SER A 208 -26.86 -7.55 10.46
N ASN A 209 -27.94 -6.80 10.23
CA ASN A 209 -27.98 -5.82 9.15
C ASN A 209 -27.00 -4.65 9.39
N ILE A 210 -26.76 -4.30 10.66
CA ILE A 210 -25.85 -3.22 11.04
C ILE A 210 -24.41 -3.66 10.81
N SER A 211 -24.03 -4.85 11.28
CA SER A 211 -22.68 -5.40 11.09
C SER A 211 -22.35 -5.59 9.61
N LYS A 212 -23.30 -6.12 8.83
CA LYS A 212 -23.19 -6.24 7.36
C LYS A 212 -23.00 -4.88 6.70
N ALA A 213 -23.81 -3.88 7.03
CA ALA A 213 -23.68 -2.53 6.47
C ALA A 213 -22.33 -1.90 6.83
N ALA A 214 -21.90 -2.00 8.10
CA ALA A 214 -20.61 -1.50 8.55
C ALA A 214 -19.45 -2.21 7.83
N CYS A 215 -19.53 -3.53 7.66
CA CYS A 215 -18.57 -4.35 6.93
C CYS A 215 -18.44 -3.93 5.46
N VAL A 216 -19.56 -3.74 4.76
CA VAL A 216 -19.56 -3.25 3.36
C VAL A 216 -18.96 -1.86 3.27
N LEU A 217 -19.32 -0.94 4.17
CA LEU A 217 -18.78 0.42 4.18
C LEU A 217 -17.26 0.43 4.40
N VAL A 218 -16.76 -0.31 5.38
CA VAL A 218 -15.32 -0.34 5.66
C VAL A 218 -14.55 -1.02 4.51
N TYR A 219 -14.99 -2.20 4.08
CA TYR A 219 -14.24 -3.03 3.13
C TYR A 219 -14.29 -2.51 1.70
N CYS A 220 -15.43 -1.98 1.26
CA CYS A 220 -15.64 -1.57 -0.12
C CYS A 220 -15.47 -0.07 -0.36
N ILE A 221 -15.47 0.77 0.68
CA ILE A 221 -15.42 2.23 0.53
C ILE A 221 -14.27 2.84 1.33
N VAL A 222 -14.29 2.74 2.66
CA VAL A 222 -13.33 3.48 3.51
C VAL A 222 -11.91 2.98 3.29
N THR A 223 -11.69 1.67 3.33
CA THR A 223 -10.37 1.07 3.12
C THR A 223 -9.81 1.38 1.72
N PRO A 224 -10.52 1.16 0.60
CA PRO A 224 -10.04 1.57 -0.71
C PRO A 224 -9.71 3.06 -0.81
N VAL A 225 -10.54 3.95 -0.26
CA VAL A 225 -10.26 5.40 -0.29
C VAL A 225 -8.99 5.74 0.48
N LEU A 226 -8.82 5.18 1.68
CA LEU A 226 -7.61 5.35 2.49
C LEU A 226 -6.38 4.83 1.76
N GLU A 227 -6.40 3.58 1.33
CA GLU A 227 -5.25 2.93 0.74
C GLU A 227 -4.85 3.59 -0.59
N GLU A 228 -5.79 3.89 -1.48
CA GLU A 228 -5.45 4.59 -2.73
C GLU A 228 -4.93 6.01 -2.48
N THR A 229 -5.44 6.70 -1.47
CA THR A 229 -4.92 8.02 -1.09
C THR A 229 -3.45 7.94 -0.69
N VAL A 230 -3.10 6.99 0.19
CA VAL A 230 -1.73 6.85 0.71
C VAL A 230 -0.78 6.28 -0.35
N TYR A 231 -1.13 5.16 -0.98
CA TYR A 231 -0.20 4.43 -1.83
C TYR A 231 -0.11 5.01 -3.24
N ARG A 232 -1.21 5.55 -3.80
CA ARG A 232 -1.24 6.12 -5.16
C ARG A 232 -1.11 7.63 -5.12
N GLY A 233 -1.96 8.28 -4.34
CA GLY A 233 -2.02 9.75 -4.24
C GLY A 233 -0.77 10.36 -3.63
N PHE A 234 -0.22 9.71 -2.60
CA PHE A 234 0.99 10.17 -1.92
C PHE A 234 2.24 9.43 -2.39
N LEU A 235 2.39 8.14 -2.08
CA LEU A 235 3.65 7.42 -2.28
C LEU A 235 4.05 7.31 -3.76
N LEU A 236 3.17 6.75 -4.61
CA LEU A 236 3.44 6.59 -6.04
C LEU A 236 3.65 7.93 -6.74
N ALA A 237 2.76 8.90 -6.51
CA ALA A 237 2.90 10.24 -7.07
C ALA A 237 4.26 10.86 -6.70
N SER A 238 4.66 10.76 -5.43
CA SER A 238 5.91 11.33 -4.95
C SER A 238 7.14 10.68 -5.57
N ILE A 239 7.25 9.34 -5.54
CA ILE A 239 8.43 8.67 -6.09
C ILE A 239 8.50 8.79 -7.63
N SER A 240 7.35 8.84 -8.31
CA SER A 240 7.29 9.02 -9.77
C SER A 240 7.88 10.36 -10.28
N SER A 241 8.02 11.36 -9.40
CA SER A 241 8.71 12.62 -9.73
C SER A 241 10.23 12.48 -9.85
N THR A 242 10.80 11.41 -9.29
CA THR A 242 12.27 11.20 -9.20
C THR A 242 12.77 9.99 -9.99
N MET A 243 11.87 9.13 -10.46
CA MET A 243 12.21 7.92 -11.20
C MET A 243 11.16 7.59 -12.27
N LYS A 244 11.47 6.62 -13.14
CA LYS A 244 10.52 6.15 -14.15
C LYS A 244 9.26 5.58 -13.51
N TRP A 245 8.10 5.86 -14.10
CA TRP A 245 6.80 5.46 -13.57
C TRP A 245 6.68 3.93 -13.36
N GLN A 246 7.35 3.10 -14.18
CA GLN A 246 7.33 1.65 -14.00
C GLN A 246 7.97 1.25 -12.66
N SER A 247 9.16 1.78 -12.36
CA SER A 247 9.86 1.53 -11.10
C SER A 247 9.07 2.06 -9.91
N ALA A 248 8.46 3.23 -10.07
CA ALA A 248 7.57 3.81 -9.07
C ALA A 248 6.37 2.90 -8.76
N VAL A 249 5.69 2.36 -9.78
CA VAL A 249 4.58 1.41 -9.60
C VAL A 249 5.04 0.15 -8.88
N LEU A 250 6.18 -0.42 -9.26
CA LEU A 250 6.70 -1.65 -8.62
C LEU A 250 7.02 -1.42 -7.14
N ILE A 251 7.70 -0.32 -6.80
CA ILE A 251 8.07 -0.01 -5.41
C ILE A 251 6.82 0.28 -4.57
N SER A 252 5.90 1.11 -5.08
CA SER A 252 4.62 1.40 -4.41
C SER A 252 3.81 0.11 -4.15
N SER A 253 3.74 -0.78 -5.15
CA SER A 253 3.00 -2.05 -5.05
C SER A 253 3.65 -3.03 -4.07
N ALA A 254 4.98 -3.07 -4.00
CA ALA A 254 5.70 -3.88 -3.04
C ALA A 254 5.46 -3.39 -1.61
N ILE A 255 5.50 -2.07 -1.38
CA ILE A 255 5.23 -1.48 -0.06
C ILE A 255 3.76 -1.71 0.34
N PHE A 256 2.81 -1.53 -0.59
CA PHE A 256 1.40 -1.85 -0.38
C PHE A 256 1.19 -3.31 0.04
N SER A 257 1.80 -4.26 -0.69
CA SER A 257 1.74 -5.67 -0.34
C SER A 257 2.38 -5.99 1.01
N ALA A 258 3.50 -5.35 1.33
CA ALA A 258 4.21 -5.59 2.59
C ALA A 258 3.42 -5.05 3.80
N ALA A 259 2.76 -3.89 3.65
CA ALA A 259 1.95 -3.27 4.70
C ALA A 259 0.79 -4.16 5.16
N HIS A 260 0.31 -5.05 4.29
CA HIS A 260 -0.74 -6.01 4.63
C HIS A 260 -0.28 -7.12 5.57
N LEU A 261 1.04 -7.34 5.72
CA LEU A 261 1.65 -8.40 6.53
C LEU A 261 1.16 -9.82 6.20
N SER A 262 0.66 -10.04 4.98
CA SER A 262 0.13 -11.33 4.53
C SER A 262 1.16 -12.10 3.72
N GLY A 263 1.76 -13.14 4.30
CA GLY A 263 2.69 -14.01 3.58
C GLY A 263 2.03 -14.70 2.39
N GLU A 264 0.88 -15.37 2.61
CA GLU A 264 0.19 -16.16 1.59
C GLU A 264 -0.38 -15.30 0.45
N ASN A 265 -0.94 -14.13 0.75
CA ASN A 265 -1.58 -13.27 -0.26
C ASN A 265 -0.65 -12.19 -0.82
N SER A 266 0.63 -12.15 -0.41
CA SER A 266 1.58 -11.10 -0.81
C SER A 266 1.68 -10.94 -2.32
N LEU A 267 1.86 -12.03 -3.06
CA LEU A 267 1.96 -11.98 -4.52
C LEU A 267 0.70 -11.42 -5.17
N GLN A 268 -0.48 -11.83 -4.69
CA GLN A 268 -1.76 -11.35 -5.21
C GLN A 268 -1.96 -9.86 -4.92
N LEU A 269 -1.63 -9.41 -3.70
CA LEU A 269 -1.68 -8.00 -3.30
C LEU A 269 -0.70 -7.15 -4.10
N PHE A 270 0.48 -7.68 -4.43
CA PHE A 270 1.44 -7.01 -5.30
C PHE A 270 0.91 -6.83 -6.72
N ILE A 271 0.23 -7.83 -7.28
CA ILE A 271 -0.39 -7.77 -8.61
C ILE A 271 -1.53 -6.74 -8.64
N ILE A 272 -2.43 -6.79 -7.64
CA ILE A 272 -3.48 -5.77 -7.45
C ILE A 272 -2.83 -4.39 -7.35
N GLY A 273 -1.77 -4.31 -6.54
CA GLY A 273 -0.84 -3.19 -6.41
C GLY A 273 -0.52 -2.53 -7.74
N CYS A 274 0.05 -3.34 -8.65
CA CYS A 274 0.52 -2.94 -9.95
C CYS A 274 -0.61 -2.45 -10.85
N VAL A 275 -1.75 -3.16 -10.90
CA VAL A 275 -2.88 -2.78 -11.77
C VAL A 275 -3.45 -1.42 -11.37
N LEU A 276 -3.65 -1.21 -10.07
CA LEU A 276 -4.15 0.06 -9.53
C LEU A 276 -3.14 1.20 -9.77
N GLY A 277 -1.84 0.93 -9.57
CA GLY A 277 -0.77 1.89 -9.86
C GLY A 277 -0.71 2.28 -11.34
N CYS A 278 -0.79 1.31 -12.26
CA CYS A 278 -0.85 1.55 -13.70
C CYS A 278 -2.08 2.36 -14.10
N SER A 279 -3.25 2.06 -13.51
CA SER A 279 -4.47 2.82 -13.74
C SER A 279 -4.32 4.28 -13.29
N TYR A 280 -3.71 4.52 -12.13
CA TYR A 280 -3.41 5.86 -11.66
C TYR A 280 -2.40 6.58 -12.56
N CYS A 281 -1.33 5.91 -12.99
CA CYS A 281 -0.37 6.49 -13.92
C CYS A 281 -1.00 6.87 -15.26
N TRP A 282 -1.91 6.05 -15.79
CA TRP A 282 -2.59 6.30 -17.06
C TRP A 282 -3.60 7.45 -16.99
N THR A 283 -4.38 7.49 -15.90
CA THR A 283 -5.49 8.43 -15.73
C THR A 283 -5.10 9.72 -15.01
N GLY A 284 -4.12 9.69 -14.11
CA GLY A 284 -3.79 10.80 -13.22
C GLY A 284 -4.91 11.15 -12.23
N ASN A 285 -5.87 10.26 -12.00
CA ASN A 285 -7.04 10.52 -11.17
C ASN A 285 -7.28 9.36 -10.19
N LEU A 286 -7.34 9.65 -8.89
CA LEU A 286 -7.55 8.64 -7.84
C LEU A 286 -8.91 7.93 -7.93
N ARG A 287 -9.91 8.53 -8.59
CA ARG A 287 -11.22 7.88 -8.78
C ARG A 287 -11.11 6.54 -9.51
N SER A 288 -10.15 6.42 -10.45
CA SER A 288 -10.01 5.18 -11.22
C SER A 288 -9.51 4.00 -10.38
N PRO A 289 -8.35 4.09 -9.71
CA PRO A 289 -7.91 3.01 -8.82
C PRO A 289 -8.86 2.79 -7.65
N ILE A 290 -9.48 3.83 -7.06
CA ILE A 290 -10.48 3.65 -5.99
C ILE A 290 -11.65 2.80 -6.50
N LEU A 291 -12.19 3.09 -7.68
CA LEU A 291 -13.30 2.32 -8.24
C LEU A 291 -12.90 0.87 -8.52
N ILE A 292 -11.73 0.63 -9.13
CA ILE A 292 -11.25 -0.75 -9.41
C ILE A 292 -11.10 -1.52 -8.08
N HIS A 293 -10.50 -0.90 -7.06
CA HIS A 293 -10.27 -1.52 -5.77
C HIS A 293 -11.58 -1.80 -5.02
N SER A 294 -12.49 -0.82 -4.98
CA SER A 294 -13.84 -1.00 -4.40
C SER A 294 -14.61 -2.13 -5.06
N LEU A 295 -14.58 -2.25 -6.40
CA LEU A 295 -15.22 -3.34 -7.14
C LEU A 295 -14.59 -4.69 -6.83
N TYR A 296 -13.25 -4.75 -6.76
CA TYR A 296 -12.53 -5.97 -6.40
C TYR A 296 -12.85 -6.44 -4.98
N ASN A 297 -12.87 -5.52 -4.02
CA ASN A 297 -13.25 -5.84 -2.64
C ASN A 297 -14.72 -6.25 -2.54
N SER A 298 -15.62 -5.59 -3.25
CA SER A 298 -17.04 -5.95 -3.30
C SER A 298 -17.26 -7.35 -3.85
N MET A 299 -16.54 -7.71 -4.92
CA MET A 299 -16.58 -9.05 -5.50
C MET A 299 -16.07 -10.10 -4.49
N THR A 300 -14.95 -9.84 -3.83
CA THR A 300 -14.38 -10.75 -2.81
C THR A 300 -15.32 -10.93 -1.62
N LEU A 301 -15.96 -9.84 -1.18
CA LEU A 301 -16.94 -9.85 -0.10
C LEU A 301 -18.19 -10.65 -0.49
N MET A 302 -18.67 -10.48 -1.73
CA MET A 302 -19.80 -11.24 -2.26
C MET A 302 -19.49 -12.73 -2.37
N ILE A 303 -18.30 -13.11 -2.84
CA ILE A 303 -17.85 -14.51 -2.87
C ILE A 303 -17.84 -15.08 -1.45
N THR A 304 -17.30 -14.35 -0.48
CA THR A 304 -17.26 -14.77 0.94
C THR A 304 -18.65 -14.95 1.54
N PHE A 305 -19.61 -14.11 1.14
CA PHE A 305 -21.00 -14.21 1.60
C PHE A 305 -21.72 -15.43 1.02
N LEU A 306 -21.39 -15.84 -0.21
CA LEU A 306 -22.04 -16.94 -0.94
C LEU A 306 -21.39 -18.32 -0.73
N SER A 307 -20.08 -18.36 -0.40
CA SER A 307 -19.38 -19.57 0.07
C SER A 307 -19.83 -19.94 1.46
#